data_AF-A0A7S1YNA6-F1
#
_entry.id   AF-A0A7S1YNA6-F1
#
_cell.length_a   1.000
_cell.length_b   1.000
_cell.length_c   1.000
_cell.angle_alpha   90.00
_cell.angle_beta   90.00
_cell.angle_gamma   90.00
#
_symmetry.space_group_name_H-M   'P 1'
#
loop_
_entity.id
_entity.type
_entity.pdbx_description
1 polymer ?
#
loop_
_entity_poly.entity_id
_entity_poly.type
_entity_poly.pdbx_seq_one_letter_code
_entity_poly.pdbx_strand_id
1 'polypeptide(L)'
;SNSLLRVRWYLAHKLVEKVSAQRNGIVMVVDTPESFVVTDFNRKRSVQMLALLNNVLPIRITAYRHVIRSKSANLVMPLIYKALGPYQRARSKIYTSHYAAEELAEDLIESGFTSTMLPSCIGGTYSPDFDAWCRERQLAEQPHGLPTDAYGG
;
A
#
# COMPACT_ATOMS: atom_id res chain seq x y z
N SER A 1 11.20 -4.27 -14.75
CA SER A 1 10.30 -3.16 -14.37
C SER A 1 10.71 -2.55 -13.03
N ASN A 2 11.35 -1.38 -13.05
CA ASN A 2 11.61 -0.55 -11.85
C ASN A 2 10.43 0.38 -11.52
N SER A 3 9.38 0.38 -12.34
CA SER A 3 8.24 1.30 -12.25
C SER A 3 7.45 1.16 -10.96
N LEU A 4 7.05 -0.05 -10.55
CA LEU A 4 6.24 -0.25 -9.35
C LEU A 4 6.97 0.12 -8.04
N LEU A 5 8.27 -0.13 -7.98
CA LEU A 5 9.12 0.28 -6.86
C LEU A 5 9.16 1.81 -6.77
N ARG A 6 9.32 2.51 -7.90
CA ARG A 6 9.29 3.98 -7.96
C ARG A 6 7.92 4.55 -7.56
N VAL A 7 6.82 3.94 -8.01
CA VAL A 7 5.45 4.35 -7.61
C VAL A 7 5.26 4.22 -6.10
N ARG A 8 5.64 3.09 -5.51
CA ARG A 8 5.54 2.88 -4.06
C ARG A 8 6.44 3.84 -3.28
N TRP A 9 7.65 4.07 -3.77
CA TRP A 9 8.59 5.02 -3.18
C TRP A 9 8.01 6.44 -3.19
N TYR A 10 7.48 6.86 -4.33
CA TYR A 10 6.79 8.14 -4.49
C TYR A 10 5.62 8.30 -3.52
N LEU A 11 4.71 7.32 -3.45
CA LEU A 11 3.59 7.32 -2.53
C LEU A 11 4.05 7.43 -1.07
N ALA A 12 5.10 6.70 -0.71
CA ALA A 12 5.63 6.73 0.64
C ALA A 12 6.19 8.13 0.99
N HIS A 13 6.87 8.82 0.07
CA HIS A 13 7.27 10.23 0.25
C HIS A 13 6.07 11.17 0.44
N LYS A 14 5.00 11.01 -0.34
CA LYS A 14 3.78 11.83 -0.15
C LYS A 14 3.09 11.57 1.17
N LEU A 15 3.19 10.35 1.71
CA LEU A 15 2.74 10.06 3.07
C LEU A 15 3.63 10.74 4.11
N VAL A 16 4.94 10.89 3.88
CA VAL A 16 5.86 11.56 4.83
C VAL A 16 5.44 13.02 4.98
N GLU A 17 4.98 13.68 3.92
CA GLU A 17 4.56 15.08 3.96
C GLU A 17 3.35 15.33 4.91
N LYS A 18 2.61 14.29 5.29
CA LYS A 18 1.44 14.41 6.18
C LYS A 18 1.84 14.36 7.64
N VAL A 19 1.69 15.47 8.36
CA VAL A 19 1.96 15.57 9.82
C VAL A 19 1.21 14.50 10.63
N SER A 20 -0.04 14.21 10.28
CA SER A 20 -0.83 13.15 10.93
C SER A 20 -0.23 11.77 10.72
N ALA A 21 0.29 11.46 9.53
CA ALA A 21 0.95 10.19 9.23
C ALA A 21 2.28 10.05 9.98
N GLN A 22 3.05 11.13 10.11
CA GLN A 22 4.28 11.13 10.92
C GLN A 22 3.98 10.87 12.41
N ARG A 23 2.95 11.53 12.96
CA ARG A 23 2.59 11.42 14.39
C ARG A 23 1.95 10.08 14.74
N ASN A 24 0.99 9.64 13.94
CA ASN A 24 0.16 8.48 14.26
C ASN A 24 0.72 7.19 13.64
N GLY A 25 1.51 7.31 12.57
CA GLY A 25 1.86 6.22 11.67
C GLY A 25 0.74 5.93 10.67
N ILE A 26 0.94 4.88 9.89
CA ILE A 26 0.00 4.45 8.83
C ILE A 26 -0.38 2.98 8.99
N VAL A 27 -1.62 2.66 8.62
CA VAL A 27 -2.05 1.27 8.41
C VAL A 27 -2.00 0.98 6.92
N MET A 28 -1.33 -0.11 6.54
CA MET A 28 -1.21 -0.51 5.14
C MET A 28 -2.20 -1.63 4.82
N VAL A 29 -3.14 -1.37 3.92
CA VAL A 29 -4.04 -2.38 3.36
C VAL A 29 -3.45 -2.87 2.04
N VAL A 30 -3.26 -4.19 1.91
CA VAL A 30 -2.68 -4.83 0.73
C VAL A 30 -3.69 -5.83 0.19
N ASP A 31 -4.35 -5.46 -0.91
CA ASP A 31 -5.26 -6.34 -1.64
C ASP A 31 -4.47 -7.14 -2.69
N THR A 32 -4.48 -8.46 -2.56
CA THR A 32 -3.85 -9.40 -3.49
C THR A 32 -4.94 -10.05 -4.33
N PRO A 33 -5.02 -9.72 -5.63
CA PRO A 33 -6.11 -10.17 -6.49
C PRO A 33 -6.05 -11.67 -6.72
N GLU A 34 -7.17 -12.24 -7.15
CA GLU A 34 -7.27 -13.67 -7.47
C GLU A 34 -6.33 -14.09 -8.60
N SER A 35 -6.07 -13.18 -9.55
CA SER A 35 -5.14 -13.38 -10.68
C SER A 35 -3.66 -13.45 -10.30
N PHE A 36 -3.31 -13.21 -9.03
CA PHE A 36 -1.92 -13.28 -8.59
C PHE A 36 -1.35 -14.70 -8.73
N VAL A 37 -0.18 -14.81 -9.40
CA VAL A 37 0.59 -16.05 -9.51
C VAL A 37 1.94 -15.94 -8.80
N VAL A 38 2.43 -17.05 -8.25
CA VAL A 38 3.69 -17.07 -7.45
C VAL A 38 4.89 -16.58 -8.26
N THR A 39 4.91 -16.80 -9.57
CA THR A 39 6.00 -16.36 -10.45
C THR A 39 6.15 -14.84 -10.50
N ASP A 40 5.09 -14.09 -10.17
CA ASP A 40 5.14 -12.63 -10.07
C ASP A 40 5.81 -12.16 -8.76
N PHE A 41 5.93 -13.06 -7.78
CA PHE A 41 6.56 -12.75 -6.50
C PHE A 41 8.07 -12.69 -6.64
N ASN A 42 8.60 -11.47 -6.61
CA ASN A 42 10.04 -11.26 -6.47
C ASN A 42 10.42 -11.02 -5.00
N ARG A 43 10.90 -12.07 -4.32
CA ARG A 43 11.31 -12.03 -2.90
C ARG A 43 12.26 -10.87 -2.61
N LYS A 44 13.30 -10.67 -3.42
CA LYS A 44 14.31 -9.62 -3.21
C LYS A 44 13.67 -8.24 -3.22
N ARG A 45 12.81 -7.95 -4.21
CA ARG A 45 12.08 -6.67 -4.30
C ARG A 45 11.10 -6.48 -3.15
N SER A 46 10.39 -7.52 -2.74
CA SER A 46 9.45 -7.45 -1.62
C SER A 46 10.16 -7.14 -0.31
N VAL A 47 11.29 -7.80 -0.04
CA VAL A 47 12.12 -7.53 1.15
C VAL A 47 12.70 -6.11 1.11
N GLN A 48 13.23 -5.68 -0.04
CA GLN A 48 13.73 -4.31 -0.20
C GLN A 48 12.65 -3.26 0.05
N MET A 49 11.42 -3.47 -0.44
CA MET A 49 10.29 -2.58 -0.18
C MET A 49 9.97 -2.50 1.31
N LEU A 50 9.89 -3.64 1.99
CA LEU A 50 9.62 -3.66 3.44
C LEU A 50 10.75 -2.97 4.22
N ALA A 51 12.01 -3.15 3.81
CA ALA A 51 13.14 -2.48 4.46
C ALA A 51 13.07 -0.95 4.26
N LEU A 52 12.75 -0.48 3.05
CA LEU A 52 12.57 0.94 2.75
C LEU A 52 11.47 1.56 3.62
N LEU A 53 10.32 0.90 3.70
CA LEU A 53 9.18 1.39 4.46
C LEU A 53 9.40 1.37 5.98
N ASN A 54 10.13 0.39 6.50
CA ASN A 54 10.32 0.26 7.95
C ASN A 54 11.54 1.01 8.49
N ASN A 55 12.59 1.22 7.69
CA ASN A 55 13.88 1.70 8.19
C ASN A 55 14.39 2.98 7.52
N VAL A 56 13.85 3.38 6.36
CA VAL A 56 14.40 4.51 5.60
C VAL A 56 13.53 5.75 5.70
N LEU A 57 12.21 5.59 5.70
CA LEU A 57 11.29 6.72 5.77
C LEU A 57 10.90 7.03 7.22
N PRO A 58 10.74 8.31 7.60
CA PRO A 58 10.33 8.71 8.94
C PRO A 58 8.81 8.55 9.14
N ILE A 59 8.25 7.41 8.73
CA ILE A 59 6.86 7.02 8.97
C ILE A 59 6.86 5.65 9.60
N ARG A 60 6.10 5.50 10.68
CA ARG A 60 5.86 4.21 11.30
C ARG A 60 4.69 3.51 10.62
N ILE A 61 4.91 2.32 10.07
CA ILE A 61 3.80 1.42 9.74
C ILE A 61 3.32 0.77 11.03
N THR A 62 2.09 1.08 11.44
CA THR A 62 1.50 0.59 12.69
C THR A 62 0.88 -0.79 12.54
N ALA A 63 0.38 -1.12 11.35
CA ALA A 63 -0.28 -2.39 11.09
C ALA A 63 -0.33 -2.70 9.58
N TYR A 64 -0.41 -3.99 9.26
CA TYR A 64 -0.73 -4.47 7.92
C TYR A 64 -2.10 -5.18 7.94
N ARG A 65 -2.86 -5.02 6.87
CA ARG A 65 -4.12 -5.70 6.60
C ARG A 65 -4.00 -6.35 5.22
N HIS A 66 -3.75 -7.64 5.19
CA HIS A 66 -3.55 -8.39 3.95
C HIS A 66 -4.87 -9.01 3.52
N VAL A 67 -5.44 -8.58 2.41
CA VAL A 67 -6.60 -9.19 1.79
C VAL A 67 -6.08 -10.11 0.68
N ILE A 68 -6.27 -11.41 0.83
CA ILE A 68 -5.67 -12.44 -0.02
C ILE A 68 -6.77 -13.21 -0.72
N ARG A 69 -7.00 -12.88 -1.99
CA ARG A 69 -7.98 -13.58 -2.83
C ARG A 69 -7.37 -14.75 -3.59
N SER A 70 -6.08 -14.67 -3.92
CA SER A 70 -5.37 -15.76 -4.59
C SER A 70 -4.93 -16.86 -3.62
N LYS A 71 -5.32 -18.11 -3.90
CA LYS A 71 -4.82 -19.28 -3.16
C LYS A 71 -3.29 -19.42 -3.28
N SER A 72 -2.72 -19.02 -4.42
CA SER A 72 -1.28 -19.06 -4.67
C SER A 72 -0.50 -18.08 -3.79
N ALA A 73 -1.11 -16.96 -3.38
CA ALA A 73 -0.47 -16.01 -2.47
C ALA A 73 -0.18 -16.60 -1.09
N ASN A 74 -0.96 -17.58 -0.63
CA ASN A 74 -0.70 -18.27 0.64
C ASN A 74 0.69 -18.94 0.68
N LEU A 75 1.26 -19.30 -0.48
CA LEU A 75 2.60 -19.88 -0.56
C LEU A 75 3.72 -18.85 -0.27
N VAL A 76 3.49 -17.57 -0.54
CA VAL A 76 4.50 -16.52 -0.38
C VAL A 76 4.34 -15.71 0.91
N MET A 77 3.14 -15.71 1.50
CA MET A 77 2.88 -14.97 2.73
C MET A 77 3.79 -15.31 3.90
N PRO A 78 4.15 -16.58 4.18
CA PRO A 78 5.11 -16.89 5.24
C PRO A 78 6.47 -16.20 5.04
N LEU A 79 6.90 -16.02 3.79
CA LEU A 79 8.14 -15.31 3.47
C LEU A 79 8.02 -13.81 3.73
N ILE A 80 6.89 -13.20 3.36
CA ILE A 80 6.59 -11.79 3.66
C ILE A 80 6.54 -11.58 5.17
N TYR A 81 5.81 -12.43 5.89
CA TYR A 81 5.69 -12.36 7.35
C TYR A 81 7.05 -12.51 8.04
N LYS A 82 7.93 -13.39 7.56
CA LYS A 82 9.30 -13.50 8.09
C LYS A 82 10.13 -12.23 7.89
N ALA A 83 9.87 -11.46 6.83
CA ALA A 83 10.53 -10.19 6.58
C ALA A 83 9.96 -9.03 7.41
N LEU A 84 8.77 -9.20 8.00
CA LEU A 84 8.20 -8.24 8.96
C LEU A 84 8.88 -8.39 10.33
N GLY A 85 9.16 -7.25 10.98
CA GLY A 85 9.65 -7.24 12.35
C GLY A 85 8.60 -7.77 13.34
N PRO A 86 9.01 -8.16 14.57
CA PRO A 86 8.09 -8.70 15.58
C PRO A 86 6.89 -7.81 15.86
N TYR A 87 7.12 -6.50 15.93
CA TYR A 87 6.07 -5.51 16.15
C TYR A 87 5.04 -5.49 15.01
N GLN A 88 5.50 -5.42 13.75
CA GLN A 88 4.62 -5.41 12.59
C GLN A 88 3.84 -6.73 12.49
N ARG A 89 4.50 -7.88 12.69
CA ARG A 89 3.84 -9.19 12.69
C ARG A 89 2.68 -9.27 13.68
N ALA A 90 2.90 -8.83 14.92
CA ALA A 90 1.88 -8.86 15.96
C ALA A 90 0.65 -7.99 15.64
N ARG A 91 0.81 -6.99 14.77
CA ARG A 91 -0.26 -6.07 14.36
C ARG A 91 -0.76 -6.31 12.94
N SER A 92 -0.31 -7.39 12.30
CA SER A 92 -0.71 -7.76 10.94
C SER A 92 -1.85 -8.78 10.96
N LYS A 93 -2.93 -8.51 10.22
CA LYS A 93 -4.07 -9.43 10.05
C LYS A 93 -4.15 -9.88 8.58
N ILE A 94 -4.46 -11.15 8.37
CA ILE A 94 -4.68 -11.74 7.05
C ILE A 94 -6.16 -12.08 6.93
N TYR A 95 -6.77 -11.59 5.86
CA TYR A 95 -8.10 -11.94 5.41
C TYR A 95 -7.94 -12.79 4.17
N THR A 96 -8.43 -14.02 4.20
CA THR A 96 -8.31 -14.95 3.07
C THR A 96 -9.54 -14.87 2.17
N SER A 97 -9.52 -15.58 1.05
CA SER A 97 -10.61 -15.62 0.06
C SER A 97 -11.96 -16.12 0.60
N HIS A 98 -11.98 -16.65 1.82
CA HIS A 98 -13.21 -17.11 2.49
C HIS A 98 -13.93 -16.01 3.28
N TYR A 99 -13.29 -14.85 3.50
CA TYR A 99 -13.94 -13.72 4.15
C TYR A 99 -14.92 -13.05 3.17
N ALA A 100 -16.17 -12.90 3.60
CA ALA A 100 -17.12 -12.06 2.87
C ALA A 100 -16.63 -10.59 2.88
N ALA A 101 -17.02 -9.82 1.87
CA ALA A 101 -16.60 -8.41 1.78
C ALA A 101 -17.15 -7.59 2.96
N GLU A 102 -18.34 -7.94 3.43
CA GLU A 102 -19.03 -7.34 4.57
C GLU A 102 -18.28 -7.62 5.87
N GLU A 103 -17.90 -8.89 6.12
CA GLU A 103 -17.11 -9.29 7.30
C GLU A 103 -15.75 -8.60 7.32
N LEU A 104 -15.09 -8.49 6.16
CA LEU A 104 -13.83 -7.77 6.01
C LEU A 104 -14.01 -6.28 6.36
N ALA A 105 -15.07 -5.65 5.85
CA ALA A 105 -15.36 -4.25 6.11
C ALA A 105 -15.66 -4.00 7.59
N GLU A 106 -16.48 -4.85 8.22
CA GLU A 106 -16.78 -4.80 9.66
C GLU A 106 -15.49 -4.89 10.50
N ASP A 107 -14.64 -5.88 10.25
CA ASP A 107 -13.36 -6.05 10.94
C ASP A 107 -12.41 -4.84 10.78
N LEU A 108 -12.41 -4.22 9.59
CA LEU A 108 -11.63 -3.01 9.33
C LEU A 108 -12.25 -1.80 10.05
N ILE A 109 -13.57 -1.68 10.09
CA ILE A 109 -14.27 -0.62 10.81
C ILE A 109 -13.98 -0.71 12.31
N GLU A 110 -14.05 -1.91 12.90
CA GLU A 110 -13.65 -2.15 14.29
C GLU A 110 -12.18 -1.80 14.56
N SER A 111 -11.32 -1.90 13.54
CA SER A 111 -9.91 -1.47 13.61
C SER A 111 -9.73 0.04 13.47
N GLY A 112 -10.81 0.82 13.37
CA GLY A 112 -10.81 2.29 13.31
C GLY A 112 -10.90 2.88 11.91
N PHE A 113 -11.17 2.08 10.87
CA PHE A 113 -11.49 2.60 9.55
C PHE A 113 -12.95 3.08 9.49
N THR A 114 -13.25 4.01 8.60
CA THR A 114 -14.64 4.32 8.23
C THR A 114 -14.95 3.72 6.87
N SER A 115 -16.23 3.42 6.59
CA SER A 115 -16.66 2.90 5.28
C SER A 115 -16.22 3.80 4.12
N THR A 116 -16.21 5.11 4.34
CA THR A 116 -15.78 6.14 3.38
C THR A 116 -14.28 6.19 3.11
N MET A 117 -13.45 5.53 3.92
CA MET A 117 -12.00 5.41 3.70
C MET A 117 -11.63 4.12 2.95
N LEU A 118 -12.51 3.14 2.95
CA LEU A 118 -12.26 1.83 2.36
C LEU A 118 -12.72 1.78 0.90
N PRO A 119 -11.89 1.28 -0.02
CA PRO A 119 -12.32 1.04 -1.39
C PRO A 119 -13.56 0.15 -1.49
N SER A 120 -14.41 0.41 -2.47
CA SER A 120 -15.59 -0.42 -2.76
C SER A 120 -15.25 -1.88 -3.02
N CYS A 121 -14.07 -2.14 -3.61
CA CYS A 121 -13.61 -3.50 -3.83
C CYS A 121 -13.36 -4.31 -2.55
N ILE A 122 -13.28 -3.68 -1.37
CA ILE A 122 -13.13 -4.35 -0.07
C ILE A 122 -14.28 -4.02 0.90
N GLY A 123 -15.47 -3.74 0.36
CA GLY A 123 -16.69 -3.52 1.15
C GLY A 123 -16.88 -2.09 1.68
N GLY A 124 -16.08 -1.13 1.23
CA GLY A 124 -16.27 0.29 1.57
C GLY A 124 -17.09 1.06 0.53
N THR A 125 -17.05 2.38 0.65
CA THR A 125 -17.75 3.31 -0.27
C THR A 125 -16.81 4.24 -1.03
N TYR A 126 -15.50 4.19 -0.73
CA TYR A 126 -14.51 4.96 -1.46
C TYR A 126 -14.34 4.42 -2.88
N SER A 127 -14.52 5.28 -3.86
CA SER A 127 -14.22 4.96 -5.27
C SER A 127 -13.07 5.87 -5.71
N PRO A 128 -11.82 5.38 -5.71
CA PRO A 128 -10.67 6.20 -6.10
C PRO A 128 -10.74 6.57 -7.58
N ASP A 129 -10.80 7.87 -7.88
CA ASP A 129 -10.49 8.38 -9.21
C ASP A 129 -8.97 8.48 -9.35
N PHE A 130 -8.34 7.36 -9.73
CA PHE A 130 -6.90 7.28 -9.91
C PHE A 130 -6.40 8.20 -11.02
N ASP A 131 -7.21 8.45 -12.05
CA ASP A 131 -6.83 9.30 -13.17
C ASP A 131 -6.82 10.77 -12.75
N ALA A 132 -7.83 11.22 -12.01
CA ALA A 132 -7.82 12.55 -11.40
C ALA A 132 -6.65 12.71 -10.44
N TRP A 133 -6.41 11.72 -9.57
CA TRP A 133 -5.27 11.76 -8.66
C TRP A 133 -3.93 11.87 -9.41
N CYS A 134 -3.73 11.08 -10.47
CA CYS A 134 -2.54 11.15 -11.31
C CYS A 134 -2.38 12.52 -11.97
N ARG A 135 -3.46 13.08 -12.54
CA ARG A 135 -3.45 14.42 -13.15
C ARG A 135 -3.10 15.51 -12.14
N GLU A 136 -3.71 15.49 -10.95
CA GLU A 136 -3.39 16.44 -9.89
C GLU A 136 -1.93 16.37 -9.47
N ARG A 137 -1.38 15.15 -9.33
CA ARG A 137 0.03 14.96 -8.97
C ARG A 137 0.94 15.47 -10.07
N GLN A 138 0.64 15.16 -11.34
CA GLN A 138 1.42 15.67 -12.46
C GLN A 138 1.45 17.21 -12.47
N LEU A 139 0.30 17.86 -12.28
CA LEU A 139 0.22 19.32 -12.21
C LEU A 139 0.98 19.91 -11.02
N ALA A 140 0.88 19.29 -9.85
CA ALA A 140 1.58 19.74 -8.64
C ALA A 140 3.10 19.58 -8.72
N GLU A 141 3.58 18.68 -9.58
CA GLU A 141 5.01 18.39 -9.77
C GLU A 141 5.59 19.01 -11.04
N GLN A 142 4.77 19.73 -11.82
CA GLN A 142 5.30 20.59 -12.86
C GLN A 142 6.19 21.64 -12.20
N PRO A 143 7.44 21.79 -12.65
CA PRO A 143 8.35 22.76 -12.08
C PRO A 143 7.74 24.15 -12.26
N HIS A 144 7.38 24.81 -11.16
CA HIS A 144 6.98 26.21 -11.16
C HIS A 144 8.17 27.05 -11.67
N GLY A 145 8.18 27.39 -12.95
CA GLY A 145 9.10 28.36 -13.54
C GLY A 145 10.38 27.82 -14.20
N LEU A 146 10.47 26.52 -14.55
CA LEU A 146 11.52 26.11 -15.49
C LEU A 146 10.98 26.24 -16.93
N PRO A 147 11.69 26.96 -17.83
CA PRO A 147 11.31 27.05 -19.23
C PRO A 147 11.15 25.63 -19.81
N THR A 148 10.05 25.41 -20.52
CA THR A 148 9.74 24.17 -21.26
C THR A 148 10.83 23.73 -22.24
N ASP A 149 11.76 24.63 -22.54
CA ASP A 149 12.82 24.46 -23.52
C ASP A 149 14.05 23.71 -22.94
N ALA A 150 14.11 23.49 -21.63
CA ALA A 150 15.27 22.89 -20.96
C ALA A 150 15.39 21.36 -21.11
N TYR A 151 14.43 20.69 -21.75
CA TYR A 151 14.44 19.23 -21.94
C TYR A 151 14.36 18.79 -23.41
N GLY A 152 14.60 19.70 -24.36
CA GLY A 152 14.81 19.37 -25.76
C GLY A 152 16.29 19.17 -26.08
N GLY A 153 16.76 17.93 -26.07
CA GLY A 153 18.10 17.52 -26.51
C GLY A 153 18.14 16.05 -26.86
#